data_AF-A0A7C5CJ61-F1
#
_entry.id   AF-A0A7C5CJ61-F1
#
_cell.length_a   1.000
_cell.length_b   1.000
_cell.length_c   1.000
_cell.angle_alpha   90.00
_cell.angle_beta   90.00
_cell.angle_gamma   90.00
#
_symmetry.space_group_name_H-M   'P 1'
#
loop_
_entity.id
_entity.type
_entity.pdbx_description
1 polymer ?
#
loop_
_entity_poly.entity_id
_entity_poly.type
_entity_poly.pdbx_seq_one_letter_code
_entity_poly.pdbx_strand_id
1 'polypeptide(L)' 'AKGGAAITISYETGRPIIFVGTGQSYEDLVPFNPREFVRRLLY' A
#
# COMPACT_ATOMS: atom_id res chain seq x y z
N ALA A 1 2.87 7.27 -10.16
CA ALA A 1 2.60 8.39 -9.22
C ALA A 1 2.01 7.96 -7.87
N LYS A 2 1.09 6.98 -7.77
CA LYS A 2 0.39 6.65 -6.51
C LYS A 2 1.23 5.89 -5.45
N GLY A 3 2.25 5.14 -5.88
CA GLY A 3 2.97 4.25 -4.96
C GLY A 3 3.95 4.96 -4.00
N GLY A 4 4.51 6.11 -4.40
CA GLY A 4 5.45 6.86 -3.57
C GLY A 4 4.82 7.42 -2.29
N ALA A 5 3.57 7.89 -2.36
CA ALA A 5 2.86 8.45 -1.21
C ALA A 5 2.65 7.41 -0.09
N ALA A 6 2.36 6.16 -0.43
CA ALA A 6 2.20 5.09 0.57
C ALA A 6 3.52 4.76 1.29
N ILE A 7 4.66 4.84 0.58
CA ILE A 7 5.98 4.66 1.18
C ILE A 7 6.26 5.80 2.16
N THR A 8 6.09 7.04 1.70
CA THR A 8 6.31 8.23 2.54
C THR A 8 5.44 8.22 3.78
N ILE A 9 4.15 7.90 3.66
CA ILE A 9 3.24 7.92 4.82
C ILE A 9 3.64 6.88 5.86
N SER A 10 4.05 5.67 5.44
CA SER A 10 4.51 4.62 6.37
C SER A 10 5.82 4.99 7.07
N TYR A 11 6.70 5.70 6.37
CA TYR A 11 7.99 6.17 6.90
C TYR A 11 7.81 7.33 7.89
N GLU A 12 7.03 8.35 7.53
CA GLU A 12 6.79 9.53 8.37
C GLU A 12 5.94 9.22 9.60
N THR A 13 4.95 8.33 9.48
CA THR A 13 4.07 7.98 10.62
C THR A 13 4.66 6.90 11.53
N GLY A 14 5.71 6.19 11.08
CA GLY A 14 6.31 5.06 11.81
C GLY A 14 5.35 3.88 12.04
N ARG A 15 4.19 3.87 11.36
CA ARG A 15 3.14 2.86 11.53
C ARG A 15 2.99 2.03 10.24
N PRO A 16 2.91 0.70 10.35
CA PRO A 16 2.75 -0.15 9.18
C PRO A 16 1.36 0.05 8.56
N ILE A 17 1.30 0.04 7.23
CA ILE A 17 0.04 -0.09 6.50
C ILE A 17 -0.41 -1.56 6.65
N ILE A 18 -1.61 -1.78 7.16
CA ILE A 18 -2.14 -3.13 7.42
C ILE A 18 -3.07 -3.57 6.28
N PHE A 19 -3.80 -2.63 5.67
CA PHE A 19 -4.75 -2.90 4.60
C PHE A 19 -4.63 -1.87 3.48
N VAL A 20 -4.95 -2.28 2.26
CA VAL A 20 -5.01 -1.42 1.09
C VAL A 20 -6.30 -1.68 0.31
N GLY A 21 -6.96 -0.61 -0.12
CA GLY A 21 -8.11 -0.70 -1.02
C GLY A 21 -7.65 -0.90 -2.46
N THR A 22 -8.13 -1.96 -3.10
CA THR A 22 -7.82 -2.28 -4.50
C THR A 22 -8.96 -1.97 -5.47
N GLY A 23 -10.09 -1.50 -4.96
CA GLY A 23 -11.30 -1.16 -5.71
C GLY A 23 -12.20 -0.20 -4.94
N GLN A 24 -13.51 -0.26 -5.15
CA GLN A 24 -14.50 0.65 -4.54
C GLN A 24 -15.39 -0.03 -3.50
N SER A 25 -15.40 -1.37 -3.46
CA SER A 25 -16.21 -2.16 -2.54
C SER A 25 -15.44 -2.49 -1.26
N TYR A 26 -16.16 -2.82 -0.18
CA TYR A 26 -15.55 -3.30 1.07
C TYR A 26 -14.78 -4.62 0.87
N GLU A 27 -15.21 -5.44 -0.07
CA GLU A 27 -14.53 -6.69 -0.47
C GLU A 27 -13.15 -6.43 -1.09
N ASP A 28 -12.91 -5.23 -1.61
CA ASP A 28 -11.64 -4.87 -2.25
C ASP A 28 -10.56 -4.44 -1.23
N LEU A 29 -10.86 -4.52 0.07
CA LEU A 29 -9.93 -4.27 1.15
C LEU A 29 -9.07 -5.51 1.40
N VAL A 30 -7.80 -5.45 1.00
CA VAL A 30 -6.88 -6.60 1.13
C VAL A 30 -5.75 -6.29 2.11
N PRO A 31 -5.18 -7.30 2.80
CA PRO A 31 -3.99 -7.13 3.62
C PRO A 31 -2.84 -6.54 2.78
N PHE A 32 -2.17 -5.53 3.32
CA PHE A 32 -1.06 -4.88 2.63
C PHE A 32 0.20 -5.75 2.69
N ASN A 33 0.80 -6.02 1.53
CA ASN A 33 2.08 -6.71 1.43
C ASN A 33 3.16 -5.77 0.86
N PRO A 34 4.11 -5.30 1.70
CA PRO A 34 5.17 -4.39 1.26
C PRO A 34 6.02 -4.95 0.11
N ARG A 35 6.29 -6.26 0.10
CA ARG A 35 7.11 -6.88 -0.94
C ARG A 35 6.41 -6.86 -2.28
N GLU A 36 5.11 -7.17 -2.27
CA GLU A 36 4.30 -7.15 -3.49
C GLU A 36 4.13 -5.72 -4.02
N PHE A 37 3.95 -4.75 -3.10
CA PHE A 37 3.82 -3.35 -3.43
C PHE A 37 5.09 -2.79 -4.10
N VAL A 38 6.26 -3.08 -3.55
CA VAL A 38 7.55 -2.70 -4.15
C VAL A 38 7.75 -3.42 -5.48
N ARG A 39 7.38 -4.70 -5.60
CA ARG A 39 7.46 -5.42 -6.87
C ARG A 39 6.60 -4.75 -7.95
N ARG A 40 5.38 -4.31 -7.63
CA ARG A 40 4.50 -3.57 -8.56
C ARG A 40 5.00 -2.17 -8.92
N LEU A 41 5.95 -1.62 -8.17
CA LEU A 41 6.59 -0.33 -8.45
C LEU A 41 7.81 -0.44 -9.37
N LEU A 42 8.44 -1.62 -9.41
CA LEU A 42 9.65 -1.89 -10.20
C LEU A 42 9.36 -2.43 -11.61
N TYR A 43 8.12 -2.86 -11.87
CA TYR A 43 7.59 -3.24 -13.19
C TYR A 43 6.70 -2.12 -13.74
#